data_AF-A0A4U2XYY8-F1
#
_entry.id   AF-A0A4U2XYY8-F1
#
_cell.length_a   1.000
_cell.length_b   1.000
_cell.length_c   1.000
_cell.angle_alpha   90.00
_cell.angle_beta   90.00
_cell.angle_gamma   90.00
#
_symmetry.space_group_name_H-M   'P 1'
#
loop_
_entity.id
_entity.type
_entity.pdbx_description
1 polymer ?
#
loop_
_entity_poly.entity_id
_entity_poly.type
_entity_poly.pdbx_seq_one_letter_code
_entity_poly.pdbx_strand_id
1 'polypeptide(L)'
;MEETTNIRQQINDKQAFIKSIIKLSNGIKYNKSYEIVEVDDYIDGHVAYKYHKIVREPIVNSSIEYIAVRVRSIKEVNARYAYTLHLSKLNEYKSLYEESRLTEVVHSNLMAIGQAYDVYEFDKVEMDMFPRYDEELDYCLSEIKSVLPKIKVERIRLLAEADNAITRVLNDILPLVDLAKSDKEIVTFINKALLNRTPRELNKENGTRFINRKGKSYYVSKDKMKLKRNQFIAQKVLEIDFLNLNKHQKEFAERLLLEVQAEFDNGLTDNFIFDEDGYISGINKRHFAERMELKESNFKNTLARIQAKYQDYKN
;
A
#
# COMPACT_ATOMS: atom_id res chain seq x y z
N MET A 1 23.63 -10.70 -32.11
CA MET A 1 22.60 -9.67 -32.37
C MET A 1 21.26 -10.31 -32.05
N GLU A 2 20.74 -10.10 -30.85
CA GLU A 2 19.39 -10.53 -30.51
C GLU A 2 18.39 -9.61 -31.22
N GLU A 3 17.51 -10.19 -32.03
CA GLU A 3 16.38 -9.46 -32.60
C GLU A 3 15.50 -8.95 -31.46
N THR A 4 15.59 -7.65 -31.16
CA THR A 4 14.57 -6.95 -30.37
C THR A 4 13.25 -7.08 -31.11
N THR A 5 12.49 -8.12 -30.78
CA THR A 5 11.19 -8.39 -31.35
C THR A 5 10.29 -7.20 -31.04
N ASN A 6 9.80 -6.53 -32.09
CA ASN A 6 8.98 -5.33 -31.97
C ASN A 6 7.70 -5.66 -31.17
N ILE A 7 7.37 -4.85 -30.16
CA ILE A 7 6.18 -5.06 -29.30
C ILE A 7 4.90 -5.19 -30.11
N ARG A 8 4.82 -4.51 -31.27
CA ARG A 8 3.69 -4.57 -32.20
C ARG A 8 3.47 -5.97 -32.76
N GLN A 9 4.56 -6.67 -33.10
CA GLN A 9 4.49 -8.03 -33.65
C GLN A 9 4.03 -9.03 -32.58
N GLN A 10 4.37 -8.77 -31.32
CA GLN A 10 3.95 -9.61 -30.20
C GLN A 10 2.47 -9.40 -29.83
N ILE A 11 1.93 -8.18 -29.92
CA ILE A 11 0.53 -7.88 -29.59
C ILE A 11 -0.47 -8.56 -30.54
N ASN A 12 -0.05 -8.89 -31.78
CA ASN A 12 -0.91 -9.57 -32.75
C ASN A 12 -1.38 -10.95 -32.26
N ASP A 13 -0.57 -11.66 -31.47
CA ASP A 13 -1.01 -12.82 -30.69
C ASP A 13 -1.22 -12.40 -29.23
N LYS A 14 -2.41 -11.87 -28.95
CA LYS A 14 -2.77 -11.34 -27.62
C LYS A 14 -2.58 -12.37 -26.51
N GLN A 15 -2.88 -13.64 -26.75
CA GLN A 15 -2.75 -14.68 -25.73
C GLN A 15 -1.29 -15.02 -25.45
N ALA A 16 -0.46 -15.12 -26.49
CA ALA A 16 0.98 -15.30 -26.32
C ALA A 16 1.64 -14.08 -25.65
N PHE A 17 1.18 -12.87 -25.97
CA PHE A 17 1.65 -11.62 -25.37
C PHE A 17 1.38 -11.58 -23.87
N ILE A 18 0.13 -11.84 -23.45
CA ILE A 18 -0.26 -11.87 -22.03
C ILE A 18 0.55 -12.91 -21.27
N LYS A 19 0.63 -14.15 -21.78
CA LYS A 19 1.42 -15.23 -21.15
C LYS A 19 2.89 -14.83 -21.01
N SER A 20 3.46 -14.18 -22.03
CA SER A 20 4.84 -13.70 -22.02
C SER A 20 5.06 -12.62 -20.96
N ILE A 21 4.17 -11.62 -20.84
CA ILE A 21 4.28 -10.59 -19.81
C ILE A 21 4.20 -11.20 -18.41
N ILE A 22 3.24 -12.09 -18.17
CA ILE A 22 3.07 -12.73 -16.86
C ILE A 22 4.33 -13.54 -16.51
N LYS A 23 4.84 -14.33 -17.46
CA LYS A 23 6.08 -15.11 -17.28
C LYS A 23 7.29 -14.20 -17.01
N LEU A 24 7.48 -13.16 -17.82
CA LEU A 24 8.57 -12.20 -17.68
C LEU A 24 8.49 -11.50 -16.32
N SER A 25 7.29 -11.12 -15.87
CA SER A 25 7.10 -10.42 -14.59
C SER A 25 7.60 -11.23 -13.38
N ASN A 26 7.58 -12.56 -13.49
CA ASN A 26 8.07 -13.46 -12.43
C ASN A 26 9.60 -13.64 -12.48
N GLY A 27 10.26 -13.31 -13.59
CA GLY A 27 11.69 -13.53 -13.83
C GLY A 27 12.51 -12.26 -14.05
N ILE A 28 11.99 -11.08 -13.71
CA ILE A 28 12.70 -9.80 -13.88
C ILE A 28 14.00 -9.82 -13.08
N LYS A 29 15.09 -9.48 -13.76
CA LYS A 29 16.40 -9.28 -13.14
C LYS A 29 16.51 -7.85 -12.63
N TYR A 30 17.24 -7.68 -11.53
CA TYR A 30 17.46 -6.37 -10.92
C TYR A 30 18.95 -6.18 -10.66
N ASN A 31 19.45 -4.97 -10.93
CA ASN A 31 20.68 -4.50 -10.32
C ASN A 31 20.40 -4.26 -8.84
N LYS A 32 21.17 -4.91 -7.96
CA LYS A 32 21.08 -4.75 -6.52
C LYS A 32 22.17 -3.79 -6.06
N SER A 33 21.79 -2.76 -5.32
CA SER A 33 22.70 -1.90 -4.56
C SER A 33 22.22 -1.81 -3.11
N TYR A 34 23.06 -1.30 -2.22
CA TYR A 34 22.75 -1.16 -0.79
C TYR A 34 22.93 0.30 -0.39
N GLU A 35 21.90 0.85 0.22
CA GLU A 35 21.86 2.17 0.83
C GLU A 35 21.88 1.97 2.35
N ILE A 36 22.80 2.64 3.03
CA ILE A 36 22.81 2.68 4.48
C ILE A 36 21.71 3.63 4.93
N VAL A 37 20.79 3.15 5.76
CA VAL A 37 19.77 3.97 6.41
C VAL A 37 20.13 4.07 7.89
N GLU A 38 20.26 5.30 8.36
CA GLU A 38 20.47 5.65 9.76
C GLU A 38 19.17 6.29 10.26
N VAL A 39 18.64 5.74 11.36
CA VAL A 39 17.48 6.31 12.05
C VAL A 39 17.96 6.81 13.40
N ASP A 40 17.96 8.13 13.55
CA ASP A 40 18.33 8.79 14.79
C ASP A 40 17.17 8.74 15.78
N ASP A 41 17.44 8.35 17.02
CA ASP A 41 16.45 8.51 18.08
C ASP A 41 16.58 9.89 18.70
N TYR A 42 15.46 10.59 18.85
CA TYR A 42 15.41 11.92 19.45
C TYR A 42 15.47 11.91 20.99
N ILE A 43 15.93 10.83 21.59
CA ILE A 43 16.22 10.73 23.01
C ILE A 43 17.72 10.43 23.13
N ASP A 44 18.49 11.44 23.52
CA ASP A 44 19.94 11.41 23.83
C ASP A 44 20.96 11.42 22.68
N GLY A 45 20.56 11.66 21.43
CA GLY A 45 21.51 11.98 20.35
C GLY A 45 22.40 10.81 19.89
N HIS A 46 21.99 9.58 20.21
CA HIS A 46 22.60 8.36 19.69
C HIS A 46 21.78 7.81 18.51
N VAL A 47 22.45 7.31 17.46
CA VAL A 47 21.81 6.57 16.37
C VAL A 47 21.05 5.39 16.98
N ALA A 48 19.73 5.35 16.81
CA ALA A 48 18.89 4.28 17.36
C ALA A 48 19.35 2.96 16.73
N TYR A 49 19.36 2.92 15.40
CA TYR A 49 19.77 1.77 14.60
C TYR A 49 20.26 2.20 13.20
N LYS A 50 21.13 1.38 12.62
CA LYS A 50 21.65 1.52 11.25
C LYS A 50 21.38 0.22 10.50
N TYR A 51 20.87 0.28 9.27
CA TYR A 51 20.62 -0.93 8.47
C TYR A 51 20.92 -0.72 6.99
N HIS A 52 21.13 -1.81 6.26
CA HIS A 52 21.35 -1.79 4.82
C HIS A 52 20.04 -2.00 4.07
N LYS A 53 19.50 -0.94 3.48
CA LYS A 53 18.36 -0.97 2.57
C LYS A 53 18.85 -1.33 1.17
N ILE A 54 18.37 -2.44 0.63
CA ILE A 54 18.67 -2.83 -0.75
C ILE A 54 17.83 -1.99 -1.70
N VAL A 55 18.48 -1.33 -2.66
CA VAL A 55 17.85 -0.64 -3.77
C VAL A 55 17.90 -1.55 -5.01
N ARG A 56 16.78 -1.63 -5.72
CA ARG A 56 16.62 -2.52 -6.88
C ARG A 56 16.23 -1.71 -8.10
N GLU A 57 17.07 -1.76 -9.11
CA GLU A 57 16.77 -1.17 -10.41
C GLU A 57 16.51 -2.31 -11.41
N PRO A 58 15.30 -2.39 -12.01
CA PRO A 58 15.00 -3.44 -12.97
C PRO A 58 15.92 -3.32 -14.19
N ILE A 59 16.48 -4.44 -14.62
CA ILE A 59 17.25 -4.52 -15.86
C ILE A 59 16.23 -4.72 -16.98
N VAL A 60 16.12 -3.73 -17.87
CA VAL A 60 15.10 -3.66 -18.93
C VAL A 60 15.79 -3.47 -20.27
N ASN A 61 15.63 -4.43 -21.17
CA ASN A 61 16.26 -4.43 -22.50
C ASN A 61 15.23 -4.29 -23.64
N SER A 62 13.94 -4.38 -23.33
CA SER A 62 12.85 -4.37 -24.31
C SER A 62 11.58 -3.69 -23.80
N SER A 63 10.74 -3.24 -24.73
CA SER A 63 9.45 -2.58 -24.46
C SER A 63 8.50 -3.48 -23.63
N ILE A 64 8.47 -4.79 -23.88
CA ILE A 64 7.62 -5.73 -23.13
C ILE A 64 8.07 -5.88 -21.67
N GLU A 65 9.37 -5.81 -21.39
CA GLU A 65 9.89 -5.89 -20.02
C GLU A 65 9.47 -4.68 -19.18
N TYR A 66 9.31 -3.49 -19.78
CA TYR A 66 8.73 -2.33 -19.07
C TYR A 66 7.28 -2.57 -18.62
N ILE A 67 6.51 -3.34 -19.40
CA ILE A 67 5.15 -3.74 -19.01
C ILE A 67 5.22 -4.83 -17.94
N ALA A 68 6.14 -5.79 -18.07
CA ALA A 68 6.37 -6.83 -17.08
C ALA A 68 6.76 -6.24 -15.71
N VAL A 69 7.61 -5.20 -15.68
CA VAL A 69 7.98 -4.46 -14.46
C VAL A 69 6.74 -3.88 -13.79
N ARG A 70 5.83 -3.29 -14.57
CA ARG A 70 4.55 -2.76 -14.05
C ARG A 70 3.67 -3.87 -13.49
N VAL A 71 3.53 -4.99 -14.21
CA VAL A 71 2.77 -6.16 -13.75
C VAL A 71 3.34 -6.69 -12.43
N ARG A 72 4.66 -6.85 -12.33
CA ARG A 72 5.34 -7.27 -11.10
C ARG A 72 5.07 -6.29 -9.96
N SER A 73 5.15 -4.99 -10.21
CA SER A 73 4.85 -3.96 -9.20
C SER A 73 3.42 -4.09 -8.66
N ILE A 74 2.41 -4.27 -9.52
CA ILE A 74 1.02 -4.43 -9.10
C ILE A 74 0.83 -5.70 -8.24
N LYS A 75 1.40 -6.82 -8.70
CA LYS A 75 1.41 -8.10 -7.98
C LYS A 75 2.00 -7.97 -6.58
N GLU A 76 3.16 -7.34 -6.48
CA GLU A 76 3.84 -7.17 -5.19
C GLU A 76 3.07 -6.24 -4.25
N VAL A 77 2.44 -5.18 -4.78
CA VAL A 77 1.57 -4.32 -3.96
C VAL A 77 0.36 -5.08 -3.42
N ASN A 78 -0.23 -6.01 -4.20
CA ASN A 78 -1.30 -6.88 -3.69
C ASN A 78 -0.77 -7.89 -2.66
N ALA A 79 0.36 -8.53 -2.95
CA ALA A 79 0.96 -9.55 -2.08
C ALA A 79 1.47 -9.00 -0.74
N ARG A 80 1.75 -7.69 -0.65
CA ARG A 80 2.10 -7.03 0.64
C ARG A 80 1.04 -7.24 1.72
N TYR A 81 -0.22 -7.38 1.33
CA TYR A 81 -1.30 -7.62 2.28
C TYR A 81 -1.10 -8.87 3.16
N ALA A 82 -0.40 -9.90 2.65
CA ALA A 82 -0.08 -11.10 3.44
C ALA A 82 0.76 -10.77 4.70
N TYR A 83 1.69 -9.82 4.60
CA TYR A 83 2.52 -9.38 5.73
C TYR A 83 1.66 -8.67 6.75
N THR A 84 0.86 -7.71 6.30
CA THR A 84 -0.09 -7.01 7.17
C THR A 84 -1.08 -7.98 7.83
N LEU A 85 -1.46 -9.09 7.20
CA LEU A 85 -2.37 -10.08 7.80
C LEU A 85 -1.72 -10.90 8.91
N HIS A 86 -0.46 -11.28 8.76
CA HIS A 86 0.20 -12.23 9.65
C HIS A 86 1.10 -11.55 10.70
N LEU A 87 1.73 -10.43 10.36
CA LEU A 87 2.53 -9.64 11.30
C LEU A 87 1.64 -8.87 12.28
N SER A 88 0.48 -8.36 11.86
CA SER A 88 -0.44 -7.66 12.78
C SER A 88 -0.94 -8.55 13.91
N LYS A 89 -0.98 -9.88 13.70
CA LYS A 89 -1.38 -10.85 14.72
C LYS A 89 -0.31 -11.01 15.80
N LEU A 90 0.97 -10.78 15.49
CA LEU A 90 2.03 -10.78 16.51
C LEU A 90 1.83 -9.64 17.51
N ASN A 91 1.32 -8.49 17.06
CA ASN A 91 1.00 -7.35 17.93
C ASN A 91 -0.18 -7.62 18.87
N GLU A 92 -1.10 -8.54 18.53
CA GLU A 92 -2.22 -8.92 19.40
C GLU A 92 -1.78 -9.81 20.58
N TYR A 93 -0.58 -10.40 20.54
CA TYR A 93 -0.08 -11.32 21.58
C TYR A 93 0.75 -10.68 22.70
N LYS A 94 1.01 -9.36 22.69
CA LYS A 94 1.78 -8.67 23.75
C LYS A 94 0.96 -7.58 24.44
N SER A 95 0.33 -7.93 25.57
CA SER A 95 -0.37 -6.99 26.46
C SER A 95 0.40 -6.65 27.74
N LEU A 96 1.73 -6.86 27.81
CA LEU A 96 2.42 -6.79 29.11
C LEU A 96 3.75 -6.02 29.21
N TYR A 97 4.34 -5.47 28.14
CA TYR A 97 5.63 -4.76 28.29
C TYR A 97 5.76 -3.54 27.37
N GLU A 98 6.52 -2.55 27.83
CA GLU A 98 6.96 -1.31 27.16
C GLU A 98 7.79 -1.54 25.85
N GLU A 99 7.73 -2.74 25.29
CA GLU A 99 8.38 -3.22 24.05
C GLU A 99 7.67 -2.78 22.74
N SER A 100 6.82 -1.74 22.80
CA SER A 100 6.17 -1.21 21.59
C SER A 100 7.20 -0.67 20.60
N ARG A 101 8.29 -0.10 21.11
CA ARG A 101 9.35 0.51 20.30
C ARG A 101 10.15 -0.52 19.52
N LEU A 102 10.53 -1.66 20.12
CA LEU A 102 11.31 -2.68 19.42
C LEU A 102 10.46 -3.45 18.40
N THR A 103 9.18 -3.70 18.71
CA THR A 103 8.25 -4.33 17.76
C THR A 103 7.93 -3.38 16.61
N GLU A 104 7.78 -2.07 16.83
CA GLU A 104 7.64 -1.06 15.77
C GLU A 104 8.93 -0.85 14.97
N VAL A 105 10.10 -0.90 15.63
CA VAL A 105 11.42 -0.79 15.00
C VAL A 105 11.66 -2.02 14.15
N VAL A 106 11.41 -3.21 14.66
CA VAL A 106 11.45 -4.46 13.90
C VAL A 106 10.40 -4.38 12.82
N HIS A 107 9.11 -4.15 13.07
CA HIS A 107 8.08 -4.05 12.04
C HIS A 107 8.38 -3.00 10.95
N SER A 108 8.92 -1.83 11.31
CA SER A 108 9.38 -0.81 10.36
C SER A 108 10.65 -1.24 9.61
N ASN A 109 11.59 -1.86 10.31
CA ASN A 109 12.80 -2.44 9.74
C ASN A 109 12.47 -3.65 8.86
N LEU A 110 11.42 -4.40 9.12
CA LEU A 110 10.94 -5.55 8.37
C LEU A 110 10.03 -5.16 7.23
N MET A 111 9.30 -4.05 7.35
CA MET A 111 8.69 -3.38 6.21
C MET A 111 9.78 -2.82 5.30
N ALA A 112 10.87 -2.29 5.84
CA ALA A 112 12.02 -1.79 5.08
C ALA A 112 12.91 -2.93 4.51
N ILE A 113 13.12 -4.01 5.26
CA ILE A 113 13.84 -5.24 4.90
C ILE A 113 12.99 -6.06 3.93
N GLY A 114 11.68 -6.16 4.16
CA GLY A 114 10.71 -6.71 3.20
C GLY A 114 10.50 -5.82 1.97
N GLN A 115 10.91 -4.55 2.00
CA GLN A 115 11.03 -3.69 0.82
C GLN A 115 12.41 -3.80 0.15
N ALA A 116 13.46 -4.21 0.88
CA ALA A 116 14.85 -4.33 0.44
C ALA A 116 15.18 -5.74 -0.13
N TYR A 117 14.93 -6.78 0.65
CA TYR A 117 15.00 -8.17 0.22
C TYR A 117 13.88 -8.45 -0.78
N ASP A 118 14.08 -9.44 -1.64
CA ASP A 118 12.93 -9.93 -2.39
C ASP A 118 12.07 -10.46 -1.28
N VAL A 119 10.79 -10.13 -1.29
CA VAL A 119 9.98 -10.29 -0.10
C VAL A 119 9.91 -11.80 0.33
N TYR A 120 10.42 -12.71 -0.52
CA TYR A 120 10.65 -14.15 -0.34
C TYR A 120 11.98 -14.56 0.32
N GLU A 121 12.91 -13.65 0.58
CA GLU A 121 14.25 -13.91 1.15
C GLU A 121 14.35 -13.53 2.63
N PHE A 122 13.21 -13.38 3.30
CA PHE A 122 13.17 -13.04 4.71
C PHE A 122 13.75 -14.15 5.61
N ASP A 123 13.69 -15.39 5.12
CA ASP A 123 14.40 -16.54 5.68
C ASP A 123 15.92 -16.40 5.59
N LYS A 124 16.43 -15.48 4.77
CA LYS A 124 17.86 -15.18 4.62
C LYS A 124 18.32 -13.98 5.45
N VAL A 125 17.44 -13.38 6.25
CA VAL A 125 17.81 -12.30 7.18
C VAL A 125 18.46 -12.94 8.41
N GLU A 126 19.75 -12.67 8.58
CA GLU A 126 20.60 -13.17 9.66
C GLU A 126 20.93 -12.05 10.66
N MET A 127 21.31 -12.42 11.88
CA MET A 127 21.57 -11.47 12.98
C MET A 127 22.76 -10.54 12.71
N ASP A 128 23.72 -10.99 11.91
CA ASP A 128 24.93 -10.25 11.51
C ASP A 128 24.65 -9.07 10.55
N MET A 129 23.44 -9.00 9.99
CA MET A 129 22.98 -7.89 9.17
C MET A 129 22.62 -6.64 10.00
N PHE A 130 22.60 -6.78 11.33
CA PHE A 130 22.33 -5.71 12.27
C PHE A 130 23.62 -5.28 12.98
N PRO A 131 23.88 -3.98 13.13
CA PRO A 131 25.11 -3.45 13.74
C PRO A 131 25.17 -3.65 15.26
N ARG A 132 24.06 -4.05 15.89
CA ARG A 132 23.97 -4.34 17.33
C ARG A 132 23.20 -5.65 17.51
N TYR A 133 23.79 -6.55 18.28
CA TYR A 133 23.19 -7.79 18.74
C TYR A 133 22.56 -7.56 20.12
N ASP A 134 21.33 -8.05 20.29
CA ASP A 134 20.56 -8.03 21.54
C ASP A 134 19.67 -9.29 21.55
N GLU A 135 19.48 -9.92 22.71
CA GLU A 135 18.56 -11.05 22.91
C GLU A 135 17.13 -10.71 22.49
N GLU A 136 16.71 -9.44 22.65
CA GLU A 136 15.39 -8.98 22.21
C GLU A 136 15.24 -9.01 20.68
N LEU A 137 16.32 -8.70 19.94
CA LEU A 137 16.33 -8.76 18.48
C LEU A 137 16.26 -10.21 17.97
N ASP A 138 16.95 -11.15 18.65
CA ASP A 138 16.87 -12.58 18.32
C ASP A 138 15.47 -13.14 18.58
N TYR A 139 14.87 -12.80 19.72
CA TYR A 139 13.48 -13.13 20.03
C TYR A 139 12.51 -12.62 18.95
N CYS A 140 12.65 -11.36 18.55
CA CYS A 140 11.83 -10.77 17.49
C CYS A 140 12.00 -11.50 16.15
N LEU A 141 13.24 -11.78 15.73
CA LEU A 141 13.51 -12.54 14.50
C LEU A 141 12.90 -13.95 14.54
N SER A 142 12.94 -14.62 15.68
CA SER A 142 12.32 -15.93 15.88
C SER A 142 10.80 -15.88 15.70
N GLU A 143 10.13 -14.91 16.32
CA GLU A 143 8.68 -14.71 16.19
C GLU A 143 8.26 -14.48 14.72
N ILE A 144 9.03 -13.71 13.96
CA ILE A 144 8.74 -13.48 12.54
C ILE A 144 8.98 -14.74 11.72
N LYS A 145 10.11 -15.42 11.94
CA LYS A 145 10.44 -16.69 11.26
C LYS A 145 9.31 -17.71 11.45
N SER A 146 8.64 -17.70 12.60
CA SER A 146 7.48 -18.56 12.88
C SER A 146 6.28 -18.31 11.94
N VAL A 147 6.06 -17.08 11.48
CA VAL A 147 4.91 -16.72 10.63
C VAL A 147 5.24 -16.67 9.13
N LEU A 148 6.52 -16.70 8.75
CA LEU A 148 6.96 -16.72 7.35
C LEU A 148 6.30 -17.81 6.49
N PRO A 149 6.14 -19.07 6.95
CA PRO A 149 5.47 -20.09 6.14
C PRO A 149 4.03 -19.70 5.78
N LYS A 150 3.28 -19.11 6.72
CA LYS A 150 1.89 -18.66 6.50
C LYS A 150 1.85 -17.50 5.49
N ILE A 151 2.78 -16.56 5.62
CA ILE A 151 2.94 -15.46 4.67
C ILE A 151 3.24 -16.00 3.26
N LYS A 152 4.16 -16.97 3.12
CA LYS A 152 4.50 -17.57 1.81
C LYS A 152 3.26 -18.18 1.14
N VAL A 153 2.44 -18.92 1.88
CA VAL A 153 1.19 -19.51 1.36
C VAL A 153 0.20 -18.42 0.91
N GLU A 154 -0.04 -17.42 1.75
CA GLU A 154 -1.02 -16.37 1.45
C GLU A 154 -0.60 -15.51 0.25
N ARG A 155 0.71 -15.27 0.08
CA ARG A 155 1.21 -14.55 -1.10
C ARG A 155 1.00 -15.29 -2.40
N ILE A 156 1.22 -16.60 -2.43
CA ILE A 156 0.98 -17.40 -3.64
C ILE A 156 -0.48 -17.21 -4.10
N ARG A 157 -1.41 -17.22 -3.14
CA ARG A 157 -2.83 -16.95 -3.39
C ARG A 157 -3.06 -15.54 -3.96
N LEU A 158 -2.53 -14.50 -3.30
CA LEU A 158 -2.68 -13.09 -3.73
C LEU A 158 -2.02 -12.78 -5.07
N LEU A 159 -0.90 -13.44 -5.39
CA LEU A 159 -0.24 -13.31 -6.69
C LEU A 159 -1.09 -13.91 -7.80
N ALA A 160 -1.71 -15.08 -7.55
CA ALA A 160 -2.62 -15.71 -8.51
C ALA A 160 -3.88 -14.86 -8.75
N GLU A 161 -4.45 -14.25 -7.70
CA GLU A 161 -5.54 -13.27 -7.85
C GLU A 161 -5.13 -12.07 -8.73
N ALA A 162 -3.95 -11.50 -8.45
CA ALA A 162 -3.42 -10.40 -9.25
C ALA A 162 -3.19 -10.81 -10.71
N ASP A 163 -2.70 -12.03 -10.96
CA ASP A 163 -2.52 -12.58 -12.31
C ASP A 163 -3.85 -12.66 -13.08
N ASN A 164 -4.91 -13.14 -12.42
CA ASN A 164 -6.24 -13.22 -13.01
C ASN A 164 -6.80 -11.83 -13.36
N ALA A 165 -6.74 -10.89 -12.41
CA ALA A 165 -7.20 -9.52 -12.62
C ALA A 165 -6.41 -8.80 -13.73
N ILE A 166 -5.08 -8.94 -13.75
CA ILE A 166 -4.20 -8.37 -14.79
C ILE A 166 -4.52 -8.98 -16.15
N THR A 167 -4.73 -10.29 -16.23
CA THR A 167 -5.08 -10.98 -17.48
C THR A 167 -6.38 -10.43 -18.07
N ARG A 168 -7.42 -10.22 -17.25
CA ARG A 168 -8.67 -9.60 -17.72
C ARG A 168 -8.47 -8.19 -18.22
N VAL A 169 -7.75 -7.36 -17.45
CA VAL A 169 -7.45 -5.98 -17.88
C VAL A 169 -6.67 -5.97 -19.19
N LEU A 170 -5.67 -6.84 -19.37
CA LEU A 170 -4.92 -6.95 -20.61
C LEU A 170 -5.82 -7.37 -21.79
N ASN A 171 -6.69 -8.36 -21.60
CA ASN A 171 -7.66 -8.76 -22.63
C ASN A 171 -8.57 -7.59 -23.07
N ASP A 172 -8.96 -6.73 -22.13
CA ASP A 172 -9.83 -5.57 -22.41
C ASP A 172 -9.09 -4.43 -23.12
N ILE A 173 -7.82 -4.19 -22.78
CA ILE A 173 -7.08 -2.99 -23.26
C ILE A 173 -6.29 -3.25 -24.54
N LEU A 174 -5.82 -4.48 -24.78
CA LEU A 174 -5.02 -4.80 -25.98
C LEU A 174 -5.76 -4.52 -27.30
N PRO A 175 -7.08 -4.77 -27.43
CA PRO A 175 -7.85 -4.34 -28.61
C PRO A 175 -7.88 -2.82 -28.83
N LEU A 176 -7.61 -2.02 -27.79
CA LEU A 176 -7.67 -0.55 -27.84
C LEU A 176 -6.29 0.09 -28.09
N VAL A 177 -5.23 -0.71 -28.21
CA VAL A 177 -3.88 -0.22 -28.45
C VAL A 177 -3.76 0.22 -29.91
N ASP A 178 -3.44 1.50 -30.11
CA ASP A 178 -3.07 2.02 -31.44
C ASP A 178 -1.65 1.58 -31.80
N LEU A 179 -1.55 0.56 -32.67
CA LEU A 179 -0.28 -0.01 -33.12
C LEU A 179 0.52 0.92 -34.05
N ALA A 180 -0.07 2.02 -34.53
CA ALA A 180 0.66 3.03 -35.30
C ALA A 180 1.55 3.93 -34.41
N LYS A 181 1.28 3.97 -33.09
CA LYS A 181 2.06 4.75 -32.11
C LYS A 181 3.44 4.18 -31.84
N SER A 182 4.32 4.99 -31.28
CA SER A 182 5.66 4.52 -30.86
C SER A 182 5.55 3.49 -29.73
N ASP A 183 6.54 2.60 -29.62
CA ASP A 183 6.63 1.61 -28.54
C ASP A 183 6.46 2.26 -27.15
N LYS A 184 7.10 3.41 -26.93
CA LYS A 184 7.00 4.16 -25.68
C LYS A 184 5.56 4.58 -25.36
N GLU A 185 4.81 5.04 -26.36
CA GLU A 185 3.41 5.41 -26.19
C GLU A 185 2.53 4.17 -25.93
N ILE A 186 2.78 3.06 -26.63
CA ILE A 186 2.09 1.78 -26.41
C ILE A 186 2.31 1.29 -24.98
N VAL A 187 3.57 1.24 -24.52
CA VAL A 187 3.92 0.87 -23.13
C VAL A 187 3.25 1.80 -22.12
N THR A 188 3.27 3.12 -22.38
CA THR A 188 2.67 4.12 -21.49
C THR A 188 1.16 3.92 -21.38
N PHE A 189 0.47 3.67 -22.49
CA PHE A 189 -0.95 3.40 -22.53
C PHE A 189 -1.29 2.14 -21.72
N ILE A 190 -0.60 1.03 -21.99
CA ILE A 190 -0.82 -0.25 -21.30
C ILE A 190 -0.59 -0.10 -19.79
N ASN A 191 0.54 0.51 -19.40
CA ASN A 191 0.88 0.69 -17.99
C ASN A 191 -0.13 1.59 -17.25
N LYS A 192 -0.59 2.67 -17.88
CA LYS A 192 -1.63 3.54 -17.32
C LYS A 192 -2.95 2.81 -17.17
N ALA A 193 -3.32 1.97 -18.12
CA ALA A 193 -4.55 1.21 -18.07
C ALA A 193 -4.51 0.12 -16.98
N LEU A 194 -3.41 -0.62 -16.88
CA LEU A 194 -3.17 -1.58 -15.79
C LEU A 194 -3.31 -0.91 -14.41
N LEU A 195 -2.64 0.22 -14.20
CA LEU A 195 -2.68 0.95 -12.93
C LEU A 195 -4.10 1.39 -12.53
N ASN A 196 -4.91 1.79 -13.51
CA ASN A 196 -6.25 2.32 -13.24
C ASN A 196 -7.33 1.24 -13.17
N ARG A 197 -7.19 0.15 -13.92
CA ARG A 197 -8.24 -0.87 -14.08
C ARG A 197 -8.01 -2.10 -13.20
N THR A 198 -6.78 -2.54 -12.97
CA THR A 198 -6.50 -3.72 -12.14
C THR A 198 -7.04 -3.57 -10.70
N PRO A 199 -6.91 -2.41 -10.03
CA PRO A 199 -7.53 -2.22 -8.73
C PRO A 199 -9.05 -2.43 -8.71
N ARG A 200 -9.74 -2.08 -9.80
CA ARG A 200 -11.20 -2.24 -9.90
C ARG A 200 -11.58 -3.69 -10.06
N GLU A 201 -10.82 -4.44 -10.87
CA GLU A 201 -11.04 -5.87 -11.05
C GLU A 201 -10.75 -6.64 -9.78
N LEU A 202 -9.67 -6.32 -9.07
CA LEU A 202 -9.41 -6.88 -7.75
C LEU A 202 -10.59 -6.59 -6.80
N ASN A 203 -11.04 -5.34 -6.69
CA ASN A 203 -12.19 -5.00 -5.84
C ASN A 203 -13.46 -5.80 -6.18
N LYS A 204 -13.75 -6.02 -7.47
CA LYS A 204 -14.90 -6.84 -7.88
C LYS A 204 -14.76 -8.30 -7.44
N GLU A 205 -13.56 -8.87 -7.53
CA GLU A 205 -13.32 -10.29 -7.23
C GLU A 205 -13.26 -10.58 -5.73
N ASN A 206 -12.50 -9.79 -4.99
CA ASN A 206 -12.13 -10.10 -3.60
C ASN A 206 -12.53 -8.98 -2.62
N GLY A 207 -13.23 -7.95 -3.11
CA GLY A 207 -13.63 -6.79 -2.30
C GLY A 207 -12.44 -6.01 -1.74
N THR A 208 -11.25 -6.14 -2.33
CA THR A 208 -10.08 -5.36 -1.91
C THR A 208 -10.16 -3.93 -2.42
N ARG A 209 -9.76 -2.98 -1.58
CA ARG A 209 -9.66 -1.58 -1.96
C ARG A 209 -8.21 -1.16 -2.09
N PHE A 210 -7.87 -0.59 -3.24
CA PHE A 210 -6.58 0.06 -3.43
C PHE A 210 -6.57 1.44 -2.80
N ILE A 211 -5.55 1.73 -2.01
CA ILE A 211 -5.38 2.99 -1.31
C ILE A 211 -3.96 3.51 -1.57
N ASN A 212 -3.87 4.80 -1.87
CA ASN A 212 -2.59 5.52 -1.96
C ASN A 212 -2.62 6.68 -0.96
N ARG A 213 -1.73 6.64 0.03
CA ARG A 213 -1.64 7.64 1.09
C ARG A 213 -0.18 7.94 1.41
N LYS A 214 0.18 9.23 1.48
CA LYS A 214 1.55 9.70 1.79
C LYS A 214 2.64 9.01 0.93
N GLY A 215 2.36 8.79 -0.37
CA GLY A 215 3.30 8.14 -1.30
C GLY A 215 3.37 6.62 -1.20
N LYS A 216 2.68 5.99 -0.23
CA LYS A 216 2.59 4.54 -0.10
C LYS A 216 1.30 4.03 -0.74
N SER A 217 1.42 2.95 -1.52
CA SER A 217 0.28 2.26 -2.15
C SER A 217 0.12 0.87 -1.57
N TYR A 218 -1.11 0.49 -1.21
CA TYR A 218 -1.44 -0.80 -0.61
C TYR A 218 -2.89 -1.21 -0.93
N TYR A 219 -3.18 -2.50 -0.79
CA TYR A 219 -4.54 -3.05 -0.88
C TYR A 219 -5.04 -3.46 0.51
N VAL A 220 -6.31 -3.17 0.81
CA VAL A 220 -6.98 -3.58 2.05
C VAL A 220 -8.13 -4.51 1.69
N SER A 221 -8.19 -5.70 2.28
CA SER A 221 -9.26 -6.67 2.01
C SER A 221 -10.61 -6.23 2.62
N LYS A 222 -11.70 -6.70 2.02
CA LYS A 222 -13.06 -6.49 2.53
C LYS A 222 -13.22 -6.93 3.98
N ASP A 223 -12.58 -8.03 4.37
CA ASP A 223 -12.68 -8.57 5.72
C ASP A 223 -12.04 -7.67 6.77
N LYS A 224 -11.01 -6.89 6.39
CA LYS A 224 -10.41 -5.88 7.26
C LYS A 224 -11.17 -4.56 7.26
N MET A 225 -11.81 -4.16 6.15
CA MET A 225 -12.57 -2.90 6.01
C MET A 225 -13.95 -2.91 6.72
N LYS A 226 -14.11 -3.63 7.83
CA LYS A 226 -15.38 -3.69 8.56
C LYS A 226 -15.54 -2.45 9.45
N LEU A 227 -16.70 -1.81 9.40
CA LEU A 227 -17.03 -0.69 10.29
C LEU A 227 -17.39 -1.22 11.69
N LYS A 228 -16.41 -1.37 12.59
CA LYS A 228 -16.67 -1.79 13.98
C LYS A 228 -16.88 -0.57 14.87
N ARG A 229 -17.89 -0.60 15.74
CA ARG A 229 -18.24 0.53 16.64
C ARG A 229 -17.07 1.04 17.48
N ASN A 230 -16.16 0.17 17.90
CA ASN A 230 -14.99 0.53 18.69
C ASN A 230 -13.82 1.10 17.85
N GLN A 231 -13.87 1.04 16.52
CA GLN A 231 -12.84 1.56 15.63
C GLN A 231 -13.08 3.02 15.21
N PHE A 232 -14.26 3.57 15.49
CA PHE A 232 -14.68 4.84 14.91
C PHE A 232 -15.05 5.86 15.98
N ILE A 233 -14.28 6.94 16.02
CA ILE A 233 -14.64 8.18 16.72
C ILE A 233 -14.46 9.28 15.68
N ALA A 234 -15.57 9.76 15.09
CA ALA A 234 -15.56 10.72 13.99
C ALA A 234 -14.66 11.93 14.26
N GLN A 235 -14.72 12.45 15.48
CA GLN A 235 -13.90 13.58 15.92
C GLN A 235 -12.38 13.29 15.86
N LYS A 236 -11.96 12.08 16.25
CA LYS A 236 -10.55 11.67 16.19
C LYS A 236 -10.11 11.43 14.74
N VAL A 237 -10.93 10.75 13.94
CA VAL A 237 -10.65 10.46 12.53
C VAL A 237 -10.48 11.75 11.71
N LEU A 238 -11.29 12.76 12.01
CA LEU A 238 -11.26 14.04 11.31
C LEU A 238 -10.29 15.05 11.93
N GLU A 239 -9.67 14.72 13.07
CA GLU A 239 -8.77 15.62 13.80
C GLU A 239 -9.45 16.96 14.13
N ILE A 240 -10.61 16.90 14.78
CA ILE A 240 -11.41 18.08 15.14
C ILE A 240 -11.32 18.32 16.65
N ASP A 241 -10.91 19.51 17.04
CA ASP A 241 -11.07 20.03 18.40
C ASP A 241 -11.90 21.32 18.34
N PHE A 242 -12.93 21.40 19.19
CA PHE A 242 -13.87 22.51 19.26
C PHE A 242 -13.34 23.72 20.05
N LEU A 243 -12.31 23.56 20.87
CA LEU A 243 -11.82 24.60 21.79
C LEU A 243 -11.43 25.89 21.04
N ASN A 244 -10.74 25.75 19.91
CA ASN A 244 -10.16 26.88 19.16
C ASN A 244 -10.92 27.27 17.88
N LEU A 245 -12.13 26.75 17.67
CA LEU A 245 -12.92 27.02 16.46
C LEU A 245 -13.78 28.28 16.61
N ASN A 246 -13.90 29.05 15.53
CA ASN A 246 -14.90 30.12 15.46
C ASN A 246 -16.30 29.53 15.22
N LYS A 247 -17.35 30.35 15.38
CA LYS A 247 -18.75 29.90 15.26
C LYS A 247 -19.04 29.13 13.97
N HIS A 248 -18.63 29.67 12.81
CA HIS A 248 -18.87 29.00 11.51
C HIS A 248 -18.08 27.69 11.35
N GLN A 249 -16.87 27.61 11.92
CA GLN A 249 -16.09 26.38 11.94
C GLN A 249 -16.74 25.32 12.84
N LYS A 250 -17.33 25.72 13.97
CA LYS A 250 -18.09 24.83 14.86
C LYS A 250 -19.33 24.28 14.16
N GLU A 251 -20.12 25.14 13.55
CA GLU A 251 -21.32 24.75 12.78
C GLU A 251 -20.97 23.77 11.64
N PHE A 252 -19.89 24.05 10.91
CA PHE A 252 -19.39 23.13 9.87
C PHE A 252 -18.95 21.78 10.47
N ALA A 253 -18.18 21.80 11.57
CA ALA A 253 -17.66 20.59 12.19
C ALA A 253 -18.77 19.71 12.78
N GLU A 254 -19.75 20.30 13.48
CA GLU A 254 -20.91 19.58 14.03
C GLU A 254 -21.72 18.91 12.92
N ARG A 255 -22.04 19.64 11.85
CA ARG A 255 -22.75 19.07 10.70
C ARG A 255 -21.95 17.94 10.06
N LEU A 256 -20.64 18.13 9.85
CA LEU A 256 -19.79 17.09 9.27
C LEU A 256 -19.76 15.83 10.15
N LEU A 257 -19.62 15.97 11.46
CA LEU A 257 -19.59 14.83 12.38
C LEU A 257 -20.90 14.03 12.35
N LEU A 258 -22.05 14.70 12.26
CA LEU A 258 -23.35 14.05 12.12
C LEU A 258 -23.47 13.26 10.81
N GLU A 259 -23.08 13.86 9.68
CA GLU A 259 -23.12 13.18 8.38
C GLU A 259 -22.20 11.96 8.35
N VAL A 260 -20.98 12.07 8.89
CA VAL A 260 -20.03 10.95 8.92
C VAL A 260 -20.51 9.85 9.86
N GLN A 261 -21.10 10.20 11.00
CA GLN A 261 -21.69 9.21 11.91
C GLN A 261 -22.87 8.48 11.27
N ALA A 262 -23.76 9.18 10.57
CA ALA A 262 -24.88 8.56 9.86
C ALA A 262 -24.41 7.57 8.78
N GLU A 263 -23.38 7.93 8.00
CA GLU A 263 -22.76 7.05 7.01
C GLU A 263 -22.12 5.80 7.65
N PHE A 264 -21.50 5.99 8.82
CA PHE A 264 -20.90 4.90 9.58
C PHE A 264 -21.99 3.93 10.09
N ASP A 265 -23.06 4.45 10.68
CA ASP A 265 -24.15 3.65 11.23
C ASP A 265 -24.92 2.89 10.14
N ASN A 266 -24.96 3.43 8.91
CA ASN A 266 -25.55 2.76 7.74
C ASN A 266 -24.64 1.69 7.10
N GLY A 267 -23.42 1.49 7.59
CA GLY A 267 -22.54 0.44 7.10
C GLY A 267 -21.86 0.75 5.75
N LEU A 268 -21.79 2.02 5.34
CA LEU A 268 -21.35 2.42 3.99
C LEU A 268 -19.83 2.58 3.88
N THR A 269 -19.11 1.46 3.72
CA THR A 269 -17.64 1.40 3.69
C THR A 269 -16.97 2.26 2.61
N ASP A 270 -17.64 2.50 1.48
CA ASP A 270 -17.07 3.25 0.34
C ASP A 270 -16.79 4.72 0.67
N ASN A 271 -17.47 5.25 1.70
CA ASN A 271 -17.36 6.64 2.13
C ASN A 271 -16.18 6.88 3.10
N PHE A 272 -15.52 5.81 3.54
CA PHE A 272 -14.38 5.86 4.45
C PHE A 272 -13.07 5.55 3.73
N ILE A 273 -11.97 6.07 4.26
CA ILE A 273 -10.61 5.71 3.84
C ILE A 273 -10.01 4.84 4.94
N PHE A 274 -9.43 3.70 4.56
CA PHE A 274 -8.84 2.76 5.50
C PHE A 274 -7.30 2.85 5.46
N ASP A 275 -6.65 2.63 6.59
CA ASP A 275 -5.21 2.36 6.62
C ASP A 275 -4.91 0.89 6.24
N GLU A 276 -3.63 0.51 6.25
CA GLU A 276 -3.19 -0.84 5.87
C GLU A 276 -3.79 -1.93 6.76
N ASP A 277 -4.08 -1.61 8.02
CA ASP A 277 -4.66 -2.50 9.00
C ASP A 277 -6.19 -2.58 8.93
N GLY A 278 -6.81 -1.73 8.11
CA GLY A 278 -8.27 -1.67 7.95
C GLY A 278 -8.98 -0.79 8.97
N TYR A 279 -8.26 0.08 9.70
CA TYR A 279 -8.89 1.11 10.51
C TYR A 279 -9.27 2.32 9.67
N ILE A 280 -10.34 3.00 10.08
CA ILE A 280 -10.79 4.22 9.41
C ILE A 280 -9.78 5.32 9.72
N SER A 281 -9.15 5.83 8.67
CA SER A 281 -8.10 6.83 8.74
C SER A 281 -8.46 8.14 8.03
N GLY A 282 -9.68 8.20 7.46
CA GLY A 282 -10.23 9.40 6.85
C GLY A 282 -11.56 9.13 6.17
N ILE A 283 -12.03 10.12 5.41
CA ILE A 283 -13.32 10.11 4.72
C ILE A 283 -13.18 10.51 3.26
N ASN A 284 -14.13 10.07 2.41
CA ASN A 284 -14.26 10.53 1.04
C ASN A 284 -14.77 11.98 1.00
N LYS A 285 -13.82 12.94 0.98
CA LYS A 285 -14.12 14.38 1.04
C LYS A 285 -15.06 14.87 -0.08
N ARG A 286 -15.07 14.21 -1.26
CA ARG A 286 -16.01 14.58 -2.34
C ARG A 286 -17.45 14.24 -1.95
N HIS A 287 -17.67 13.01 -1.50
CA HIS A 287 -18.98 12.55 -1.07
C HIS A 287 -19.56 13.42 0.06
N PHE A 288 -18.77 13.73 1.09
CA PHE A 288 -19.23 14.56 2.20
C PHE A 288 -19.41 16.04 1.82
N ALA A 289 -18.64 16.56 0.86
CA ALA A 289 -18.89 17.89 0.30
C ALA A 289 -20.26 17.96 -0.39
N GLU A 290 -20.62 16.94 -1.17
CA GLU A 290 -21.92 16.82 -1.83
C GLU A 290 -23.06 16.73 -0.81
N ARG A 291 -22.95 15.87 0.21
CA ARG A 291 -23.95 15.75 1.29
C ARG A 291 -24.15 17.06 2.07
N MET A 292 -23.09 17.86 2.22
CA MET A 292 -23.15 19.15 2.90
C MET A 292 -23.56 20.31 1.98
N GLU A 293 -23.83 20.04 0.69
CA GLU A 293 -24.17 21.04 -0.32
C GLU A 293 -23.07 22.10 -0.52
N LEU A 294 -21.81 21.66 -0.44
CA LEU A 294 -20.63 22.51 -0.57
C LEU A 294 -19.82 22.13 -1.81
N LYS A 295 -19.18 23.14 -2.43
CA LYS A 295 -18.12 22.87 -3.41
C LYS A 295 -16.99 22.09 -2.74
N GLU A 296 -16.48 21.06 -3.41
CA GLU A 296 -15.39 20.20 -2.91
C GLU A 296 -14.17 21.01 -2.43
N SER A 297 -13.83 22.10 -3.13
CA SER A 297 -12.75 23.02 -2.75
C SER A 297 -13.02 23.74 -1.43
N ASN A 298 -14.23 24.25 -1.24
CA ASN A 298 -14.63 24.96 -0.02
C ASN A 298 -14.65 24.00 1.17
N PHE A 299 -15.21 22.81 1.00
CA PHE A 299 -15.18 21.74 2.01
C PHE A 299 -13.74 21.43 2.44
N LYS A 300 -12.84 21.18 1.48
CA LYS A 300 -11.44 20.85 1.76
C LYS A 300 -10.72 21.97 2.50
N ASN A 301 -10.93 23.22 2.09
CA ASN A 301 -10.28 24.38 2.70
C ASN A 301 -10.77 24.63 4.13
N THR A 302 -12.08 24.53 4.37
CA THR A 302 -12.65 24.69 5.71
C THR A 302 -12.18 23.59 6.65
N LEU A 303 -12.23 22.33 6.20
CA LEU A 303 -11.72 21.19 6.97
C LEU A 303 -10.22 21.34 7.28
N ALA A 304 -9.40 21.75 6.30
CA ALA A 304 -7.96 21.96 6.51
C ALA A 304 -7.68 23.05 7.57
N ARG A 305 -8.44 24.15 7.59
CA ARG A 305 -8.30 25.20 8.61
C ARG A 305 -8.69 24.74 10.01
N ILE A 306 -9.67 23.83 10.12
CA ILE A 306 -10.07 23.21 11.39
C ILE A 306 -8.96 22.26 11.86
N GLN A 307 -8.45 21.42 10.96
CA GLN A 307 -7.38 20.46 11.25
C GLN A 307 -6.06 21.16 11.64
N ALA A 308 -5.72 22.30 11.04
CA ALA A 308 -4.55 23.09 11.43
C ALA A 308 -4.60 23.49 12.92
N LYS A 309 -5.76 23.97 13.39
CA LYS A 309 -5.96 24.35 14.79
C LYS A 309 -5.87 23.18 15.77
N TYR A 310 -6.23 21.98 15.34
CA TYR A 310 -6.07 20.76 16.12
C TYR A 310 -4.59 20.38 16.28
N GLN A 311 -3.79 20.54 15.22
CA GLN A 311 -2.36 20.26 15.25
C GLN A 311 -1.59 21.28 16.08
N ASP A 312 -1.97 22.56 16.02
CA ASP A 312 -1.40 23.63 16.87
C ASP A 312 -1.62 23.39 18.37
N TYR A 313 -2.67 22.66 18.75
CA TYR A 313 -2.93 22.28 20.15
C TYR A 313 -2.14 21.05 20.60
N LYS A 314 -1.73 20.19 19.67
CA LYS A 314 -0.97 18.96 19.98
C LYS A 314 0.53 19.17 20.14
N ASN A 315 1.06 20.27 19.58
CA ASN A 315 2.46 20.68 19.68
C ASN A 315 2.63 21.70 20.81
#